data_AF-A0A1Q4VLI2-F1
#
_entry.id   AF-A0A1Q4VLI2-F1
#
_cell.length_a   1.000
_cell.length_b   1.000
_cell.length_c   1.000
_cell.angle_alpha   90.00
_cell.angle_beta   90.00
_cell.angle_gamma   90.00
#
_symmetry.space_group_name_H-M   'P 1'
#
loop_
_entity.id
_entity.type
_entity.pdbx_description
1 polymer ?
#
loop_
_entity_poly.entity_id
_entity_poly.type
_entity_poly.pdbx_seq_one_letter_code
_entity_poly.pdbx_strand_id
1 'polypeptide(L)'
;MRIRPIMIITATAAAIATAGGMATAATGTPTATPTAQSKPAAAPAAPAAPAAPASGSGSAATGATATPAASTVTSTTTTPIDAGTVAGILASCLGSEASQYQAVIGVRAPVASSDTDGVVIAVDSAGQYVQCESKGDKGTSMSSPATFINDRLWGTGHLVEFFDSFSTPAGAGQVLSLGAGHYTADVAKVTISYGDDATEYPAVMAGGAFAYTAAISTGSDANAFPPAPYVHAYNADGKEIYNQKTQPTVKNTHP
;
A
#
# COMPACT_ATOMS: atom_id res chain seq x y z
N MET A 1 11.74 -48.60 32.75
CA MET A 1 10.66 -47.69 32.31
C MET A 1 10.71 -46.44 33.17
N ARG A 2 11.12 -45.29 32.62
CA ARG A 2 11.14 -43.99 33.31
C ARG A 2 10.08 -43.11 32.66
N ILE A 3 9.05 -42.79 33.42
CA ILE A 3 7.94 -41.90 33.02
C ILE A 3 8.47 -40.46 33.12
N ARG A 4 8.40 -39.71 32.02
CA ARG A 4 8.68 -38.27 32.00
C ARG A 4 7.40 -37.49 32.31
N PRO A 5 7.46 -36.41 33.12
CA PRO A 5 6.29 -35.60 33.43
C PRO A 5 5.90 -34.74 32.22
N ILE A 6 4.59 -34.68 31.96
CA ILE A 6 3.97 -33.78 30.98
C ILE A 6 3.85 -32.40 31.65
N MET A 7 4.52 -31.41 31.06
CA MET A 7 4.42 -30.01 31.46
C MET A 7 3.22 -29.40 30.72
N ILE A 8 2.16 -29.08 31.45
CA ILE A 8 0.98 -28.40 30.92
C ILE A 8 1.28 -26.90 30.95
N ILE A 9 1.41 -26.28 29.77
CA ILE A 9 1.53 -24.83 29.63
C ILE A 9 0.12 -24.26 29.50
N THR A 10 -0.33 -23.55 30.54
CA THR A 10 -1.56 -22.75 30.53
C THR A 10 -1.33 -21.46 29.74
N ALA A 11 -1.98 -21.31 28.60
CA ALA A 11 -2.04 -20.05 27.88
C ALA A 11 -3.11 -19.14 28.51
N THR A 12 -2.69 -18.02 29.10
CA THR A 12 -3.57 -16.94 29.54
C THR A 12 -3.94 -16.08 28.34
N ALA A 13 -5.23 -16.05 27.98
CA ALA A 13 -5.78 -15.12 27.01
C ALA A 13 -5.82 -13.70 27.60
N ALA A 14 -5.09 -12.77 26.99
CA ALA A 14 -5.21 -11.34 27.29
C ALA A 14 -6.32 -10.74 26.41
N ALA A 15 -7.36 -10.21 27.03
CA ALA A 15 -8.44 -9.50 26.35
C ALA A 15 -7.97 -8.08 25.97
N ILE A 16 -8.12 -7.73 24.69
CA ILE A 16 -7.82 -6.39 24.17
C ILE A 16 -9.11 -5.57 24.28
N ALA A 17 -9.09 -4.53 25.10
CA ALA A 17 -10.19 -3.58 25.26
C ALA A 17 -10.17 -2.55 24.11
N THR A 18 -11.20 -2.55 23.27
CA THR A 18 -11.44 -1.52 22.25
C THR A 18 -12.23 -0.37 22.88
N ALA A 19 -11.56 0.76 23.11
CA ALA A 19 -12.23 2.01 23.51
C ALA A 19 -12.83 2.67 22.25
N GLY A 20 -14.16 2.82 22.26
CA GLY A 20 -14.91 3.56 21.25
C GLY A 20 -14.78 5.07 21.43
N GLY A 21 -14.44 5.78 20.36
CA GLY A 21 -14.55 7.22 20.25
C GLY A 21 -15.66 7.59 19.27
N MET A 22 -16.79 8.09 19.77
CA MET A 22 -17.84 8.70 18.97
C MET A 22 -17.45 10.13 18.61
N ALA A 23 -17.50 10.48 17.32
CA ALA A 23 -17.45 11.86 16.87
C ALA A 23 -18.74 12.18 16.09
N THR A 24 -19.57 13.03 16.70
CA THR A 24 -20.80 13.60 16.17
C THR A 24 -20.46 14.62 15.09
N ALA A 25 -20.91 14.41 13.85
CA ALA A 25 -20.83 15.42 12.79
C ALA A 25 -22.22 15.98 12.50
N ALA A 26 -22.31 17.30 12.63
CA ALA A 26 -23.51 18.11 12.50
C ALA A 26 -24.06 18.13 11.06
N THR A 27 -25.40 18.04 10.96
CA THR A 27 -26.16 18.27 9.74
C THR A 27 -26.21 19.75 9.39
N GLY A 28 -25.67 20.14 8.24
CA GLY A 28 -25.78 21.48 7.68
C GLY A 28 -26.09 21.42 6.19
N THR A 29 -27.37 21.62 5.82
CA THR A 29 -27.84 21.84 4.45
C THR A 29 -27.59 23.28 4.00
N PRO A 30 -27.06 23.54 2.80
CA PRO A 30 -27.18 24.85 2.18
C PRO A 30 -28.42 24.94 1.28
N THR A 31 -29.31 25.85 1.66
CA THR A 31 -30.47 26.32 0.89
C THR A 31 -30.00 27.27 -0.22
N ALA A 32 -30.46 27.04 -1.45
CA ALA A 32 -30.31 27.96 -2.57
C ALA A 32 -31.32 29.12 -2.48
N THR A 33 -30.93 30.32 -2.88
CA THR A 33 -31.85 31.43 -3.18
C THR A 33 -31.40 32.15 -4.45
N PRO A 34 -32.30 32.39 -5.43
CA PRO A 34 -31.99 33.07 -6.68
C PRO A 34 -32.30 34.58 -6.60
N THR A 35 -31.60 35.41 -7.38
CA THR A 35 -32.09 36.76 -7.73
C THR A 35 -31.58 37.25 -9.09
N ALA A 36 -32.55 37.35 -10.01
CA ALA A 36 -32.82 38.37 -11.04
C ALA A 36 -31.72 39.05 -11.89
N GLN A 37 -31.85 38.81 -13.21
CA GLN A 37 -32.02 39.77 -14.31
C GLN A 37 -31.21 41.08 -14.34
N SER A 38 -30.50 41.30 -15.47
CA SER A 38 -30.64 42.52 -16.31
C SER A 38 -30.05 42.30 -17.72
N LYS A 39 -30.92 42.43 -18.72
CA LYS A 39 -30.63 42.60 -20.16
C LYS A 39 -30.27 44.08 -20.41
N PRO A 40 -29.40 44.41 -21.37
CA PRO A 40 -29.91 45.14 -22.54
C PRO A 40 -29.43 44.57 -23.87
N ALA A 41 -30.29 44.72 -24.87
CA ALA A 41 -30.04 44.43 -26.28
C ALA A 41 -29.34 45.60 -26.97
N ALA A 42 -28.49 45.30 -27.95
CA ALA A 42 -28.37 46.05 -29.21
C ALA A 42 -27.55 45.25 -30.23
N ALA A 43 -28.17 44.90 -31.36
CA ALA A 43 -27.50 44.69 -32.65
C ALA A 43 -27.71 45.98 -33.48
N PRO A 44 -26.86 46.29 -34.47
CA PRO A 44 -26.98 45.64 -35.78
C PRO A 44 -25.64 45.27 -36.45
N ALA A 45 -25.74 44.54 -37.56
CA ALA A 45 -24.66 43.86 -38.27
C ALA A 45 -24.11 44.60 -39.50
N ALA A 46 -22.84 44.29 -39.80
CA ALA A 46 -22.12 44.20 -41.11
C ALA A 46 -21.79 45.52 -41.88
N PRO A 47 -20.79 45.56 -42.80
CA PRO A 47 -20.05 44.45 -43.44
C PRO A 47 -18.50 44.57 -43.51
N ALA A 48 -17.87 43.50 -44.00
CA ALA A 48 -16.43 43.28 -44.13
C ALA A 48 -15.76 43.97 -45.34
N ALA A 49 -14.46 44.26 -45.23
CA ALA A 49 -13.51 44.48 -46.34
C ALA A 49 -12.04 44.24 -45.87
N PRO A 50 -11.08 43.96 -46.77
CA PRO A 50 -10.01 42.96 -46.54
C PRO A 50 -8.56 43.49 -46.42
N ALA A 51 -7.69 42.57 -45.97
CA ALA A 51 -6.26 42.36 -46.32
C ALA A 51 -5.09 43.03 -45.56
N ALA A 52 -4.37 42.15 -44.82
CA ALA A 52 -2.90 41.91 -44.79
C ALA A 52 -1.92 42.92 -44.13
N PRO A 53 -0.64 42.54 -43.91
CA PRO A 53 -0.13 41.81 -42.74
C PRO A 53 0.87 42.65 -41.91
N ALA A 54 1.04 42.34 -40.62
CA ALA A 54 2.19 42.86 -39.86
C ALA A 54 2.67 41.82 -38.84
N SER A 55 3.90 41.38 -39.07
CA SER A 55 4.70 40.52 -38.21
C SER A 55 4.99 41.16 -36.85
N GLY A 56 5.05 40.32 -35.83
CA GLY A 56 5.92 40.53 -34.67
C GLY A 56 5.20 40.78 -33.34
N SER A 57 5.11 39.73 -32.53
CA SER A 57 5.61 39.72 -31.15
C SER A 57 5.21 38.39 -30.51
N GLY A 58 6.20 37.64 -30.04
CA GLY A 58 5.97 36.36 -29.37
C GLY A 58 5.13 36.53 -28.11
N SER A 59 4.12 35.67 -27.95
CA SER A 59 3.56 35.36 -26.64
C SER A 59 4.07 33.98 -26.26
N ALA A 60 5.07 33.99 -25.37
CA ALA A 60 5.51 32.84 -24.64
C ALA A 60 4.30 32.16 -23.97
N ALA A 61 4.30 30.84 -24.03
CA ALA A 61 3.35 30.00 -23.33
C ALA A 61 3.37 30.31 -21.83
N THR A 62 2.25 30.74 -21.27
CA THR A 62 1.88 30.32 -19.92
C THR A 62 1.07 29.04 -20.05
N GLY A 63 1.76 27.97 -20.43
CA GLY A 63 1.32 26.64 -20.05
C GLY A 63 1.37 26.62 -18.54
N ALA A 64 0.20 26.72 -17.90
CA ALA A 64 0.09 26.37 -16.49
C ALA A 64 0.54 24.91 -16.40
N THR A 65 1.78 24.69 -15.96
CA THR A 65 2.17 23.39 -15.41
C THR A 65 1.24 23.16 -14.24
N ALA A 66 0.21 22.33 -14.46
CA ALA A 66 -0.60 21.81 -13.38
C ALA A 66 0.38 21.25 -12.36
N THR A 67 0.39 21.84 -11.16
CA THR A 67 1.09 21.23 -10.04
C THR A 67 0.49 19.84 -9.89
N PRO A 68 1.30 18.76 -9.96
CA PRO A 68 0.77 17.42 -9.75
C PRO A 68 -0.01 17.43 -8.45
N ALA A 69 -1.23 16.91 -8.45
CA ALA A 69 -2.01 16.82 -7.22
C ALA A 69 -1.15 16.07 -6.18
N ALA A 70 -0.92 16.71 -5.02
CA ALA A 70 -0.11 16.12 -3.97
C ALA A 70 -0.75 14.81 -3.53
N SER A 71 -0.06 13.70 -3.78
CA SER A 71 -0.53 12.39 -3.29
C SER A 71 -0.47 12.38 -1.77
N THR A 72 -1.50 11.84 -1.12
CA THR A 72 -1.57 11.80 0.35
C THR A 72 -1.98 10.40 0.80
N VAL A 73 -1.25 9.82 1.75
CA VAL A 73 -1.67 8.58 2.42
C VAL A 73 -2.89 8.89 3.29
N THR A 74 -4.02 8.30 2.96
CA THR A 74 -5.29 8.52 3.68
C THR A 74 -5.55 7.48 4.76
N SER A 75 -4.98 6.28 4.62
CA SER A 75 -5.08 5.23 5.63
C SER A 75 -4.02 4.15 5.41
N THR A 76 -3.50 3.59 6.50
CA THR A 76 -2.71 2.34 6.51
C THR A 76 -3.34 1.29 7.42
N THR A 77 -4.55 1.55 7.92
CA THR A 77 -5.22 0.69 8.89
C THR A 77 -5.66 -0.60 8.23
N THR A 78 -5.08 -1.71 8.66
CA THR A 78 -5.45 -3.06 8.24
C THR A 78 -6.41 -3.73 9.22
N THR A 79 -7.17 -4.70 8.74
CA THR A 79 -7.94 -5.62 9.61
C THR A 79 -7.47 -7.06 9.44
N PRO A 80 -7.44 -7.89 10.50
CA PRO A 80 -7.07 -9.30 10.36
C PRO A 80 -8.05 -10.06 9.46
N ILE A 81 -7.52 -11.00 8.66
CA ILE A 81 -8.33 -12.00 7.94
C ILE A 81 -8.54 -13.20 8.87
N ASP A 82 -9.77 -13.72 8.92
CA ASP A 82 -10.06 -14.90 9.73
C ASP A 82 -9.33 -16.15 9.18
N ALA A 83 -9.01 -17.09 10.08
CA ALA A 83 -8.21 -18.27 9.75
C ALA A 83 -8.84 -19.16 8.66
N GLY A 84 -10.18 -19.26 8.61
CA GLY A 84 -10.87 -20.04 7.59
C GLY A 84 -10.70 -19.43 6.19
N THR A 85 -10.84 -18.11 6.09
CA THR A 85 -10.60 -17.38 4.85
C THR A 85 -9.13 -17.41 4.43
N VAL A 86 -8.19 -17.30 5.38
CA VAL A 86 -6.75 -17.47 5.10
C VAL A 86 -6.45 -18.83 4.46
N ALA A 87 -7.06 -19.91 4.96
CA ALA A 87 -6.89 -21.23 4.38
C ALA A 87 -7.40 -21.30 2.93
N GLY A 88 -8.54 -20.66 2.63
CA GLY A 88 -9.08 -20.57 1.27
C GLY A 88 -8.17 -19.77 0.32
N ILE A 89 -7.60 -18.67 0.80
CA ILE A 89 -6.65 -17.83 0.06
C ILE A 89 -5.40 -18.64 -0.30
N LEU A 90 -4.79 -19.31 0.69
CA LEU A 90 -3.59 -20.14 0.44
C LEU A 90 -3.88 -21.31 -0.50
N ALA A 91 -5.02 -22.00 -0.33
CA ALA A 91 -5.40 -23.11 -1.19
C ALA A 91 -5.57 -22.70 -2.66
N SER A 92 -6.14 -21.52 -2.92
CA SER A 92 -6.31 -21.00 -4.28
C SER A 92 -5.03 -20.43 -4.88
N CYS A 93 -4.15 -19.86 -4.06
CA CYS A 93 -2.87 -19.31 -4.47
C CYS A 93 -1.80 -20.38 -4.75
N LEU A 94 -1.69 -21.39 -3.87
CA LEU A 94 -0.60 -22.39 -3.87
C LEU A 94 -1.06 -23.77 -4.36
N GLY A 95 -2.36 -23.99 -4.54
CA GLY A 95 -2.90 -25.28 -4.95
C GLY A 95 -2.59 -26.38 -3.93
N SER A 96 -2.05 -27.51 -4.40
CA SER A 96 -1.70 -28.67 -3.56
C SER A 96 -0.66 -28.37 -2.49
N GLU A 97 0.19 -27.37 -2.73
CA GLU A 97 1.31 -27.06 -1.85
C GLU A 97 0.87 -26.27 -0.62
N ALA A 98 -0.35 -25.73 -0.59
CA ALA A 98 -0.85 -24.87 0.49
C ALA A 98 -0.70 -25.49 1.90
N SER A 99 -0.83 -26.82 1.99
CA SER A 99 -0.70 -27.56 3.26
C SER A 99 0.71 -27.56 3.86
N GLN A 100 1.73 -27.19 3.09
CA GLN A 100 3.13 -27.11 3.53
C GLN A 100 3.47 -25.77 4.18
N TYR A 101 2.56 -24.79 4.08
CA TYR A 101 2.80 -23.42 4.50
C TYR A 101 1.93 -23.04 5.70
N GLN A 102 2.56 -22.36 6.65
CA GLN A 102 1.90 -21.75 7.79
C GLN A 102 1.74 -20.25 7.56
N ALA A 103 0.51 -19.75 7.57
CA ALA A 103 0.25 -18.31 7.52
C ALA A 103 0.87 -17.62 8.75
N VAL A 104 1.61 -16.55 8.52
CA VAL A 104 2.21 -15.69 9.55
C VAL A 104 1.60 -14.29 9.57
N ILE A 105 1.15 -13.78 8.41
CA ILE A 105 0.41 -12.52 8.29
C ILE A 105 -0.81 -12.78 7.40
N GLY A 106 -1.97 -12.27 7.80
CA GLY A 106 -3.19 -12.27 6.98
C GLY A 106 -4.00 -11.02 7.29
N VAL A 107 -4.00 -10.06 6.37
CA VAL A 107 -4.61 -8.74 6.60
C VAL A 107 -5.35 -8.21 5.38
N ARG A 108 -6.48 -7.55 5.62
CA ARG A 108 -7.18 -6.73 4.60
C ARG A 108 -6.56 -5.34 4.53
N ALA A 109 -6.48 -4.85 3.31
CA ALA A 109 -6.07 -3.50 3.00
C ALA A 109 -7.15 -2.47 3.41
N PRO A 110 -6.78 -1.21 3.65
CA PRO A 110 -7.72 -0.15 4.00
C PRO A 110 -8.72 0.18 2.88
N VAL A 111 -8.36 -0.14 1.63
CA VAL A 111 -9.19 0.02 0.43
C VAL A 111 -9.00 -1.21 -0.47
N ALA A 112 -10.01 -1.54 -1.27
CA ALA A 112 -9.97 -2.65 -2.20
C ALA A 112 -9.88 -2.15 -3.64
N SER A 113 -9.04 -2.79 -4.46
CA SER A 113 -9.05 -2.64 -5.90
C SER A 113 -9.99 -3.66 -6.55
N SER A 114 -10.05 -3.67 -7.90
CA SER A 114 -10.72 -4.72 -8.66
C SER A 114 -10.19 -6.12 -8.30
N ASP A 115 -8.87 -6.22 -8.12
CA ASP A 115 -8.16 -7.50 -8.13
C ASP A 115 -7.60 -7.90 -6.76
N THR A 116 -7.52 -6.97 -5.81
CA THR A 116 -7.03 -7.27 -4.46
C THR A 116 -7.75 -6.44 -3.38
N ASP A 117 -7.86 -7.01 -2.18
CA ASP A 117 -8.36 -6.38 -0.97
C ASP A 117 -7.52 -6.72 0.27
N GLY A 118 -6.35 -7.33 0.09
CA GLY A 118 -5.51 -7.79 1.19
C GLY A 118 -4.36 -8.66 0.75
N VAL A 119 -3.65 -9.21 1.73
CA VAL A 119 -2.49 -10.06 1.54
C VAL A 119 -2.39 -11.11 2.64
N VAL A 120 -1.96 -12.31 2.24
CA VAL A 120 -1.53 -13.38 3.14
C VAL A 120 -0.06 -13.69 2.87
N ILE A 121 0.73 -13.73 3.93
CA ILE A 121 2.11 -14.21 3.90
C ILE A 121 2.17 -15.50 4.70
N ALA A 122 2.77 -16.52 4.10
CA ALA A 122 2.97 -17.80 4.74
C ALA A 122 4.42 -18.27 4.59
N VAL A 123 4.83 -19.19 5.46
CA VAL A 123 6.19 -19.74 5.49
C VAL A 123 6.15 -21.25 5.59
N ASP A 124 7.03 -21.94 4.88
CA ASP A 124 7.17 -23.39 4.98
C ASP A 124 8.18 -23.80 6.08
N SER A 125 8.35 -25.11 6.27
CA SER A 125 9.32 -25.64 7.24
C SER A 125 10.80 -25.38 6.91
N ALA A 126 11.12 -25.00 5.67
CA ALA A 126 12.45 -24.62 5.23
C ALA A 126 12.72 -23.12 5.41
N GLY A 127 11.76 -22.35 5.94
CA GLY A 127 11.87 -20.91 6.11
C GLY A 127 11.63 -20.13 4.81
N GLN A 128 11.03 -20.77 3.81
CA GLN A 128 10.69 -20.12 2.56
C GLN A 128 9.34 -19.44 2.67
N TYR A 129 9.32 -18.15 2.38
CA TYR A 129 8.10 -17.36 2.42
C TYR A 129 7.36 -17.39 1.08
N VAL A 130 6.07 -17.07 1.10
CA VAL A 130 5.21 -16.82 -0.07
C VAL A 130 4.22 -15.70 0.24
N GLN A 131 3.92 -14.88 -0.77
CA GLN A 131 2.90 -13.83 -0.74
C GLN A 131 1.75 -14.25 -1.66
N CYS A 132 0.54 -14.16 -1.11
CA CYS A 132 -0.69 -14.31 -1.85
C CYS A 132 -1.51 -13.03 -1.70
N GLU A 133 -1.66 -12.26 -2.78
CA GLU A 133 -2.64 -11.17 -2.80
C GLU A 133 -4.04 -11.77 -2.70
N SER A 134 -4.86 -11.23 -1.82
CA SER A 134 -6.21 -11.74 -1.62
C SER A 134 -7.25 -10.91 -2.36
N LYS A 135 -8.27 -11.56 -2.89
CA LYS A 135 -9.56 -10.96 -3.23
C LYS A 135 -10.68 -11.82 -2.67
N GLY A 136 -11.36 -11.33 -1.64
CA GLY A 136 -12.31 -12.13 -0.87
C GLY A 136 -11.61 -13.36 -0.27
N ASP A 137 -12.07 -14.55 -0.64
CA ASP A 137 -11.53 -15.85 -0.20
C ASP A 137 -10.50 -16.46 -1.17
N LYS A 138 -10.13 -15.74 -2.24
CA LYS A 138 -9.17 -16.20 -3.24
C LYS A 138 -7.85 -15.50 -3.11
N GLY A 139 -6.77 -16.26 -3.31
CA GLY A 139 -5.41 -15.78 -3.39
C GLY A 139 -4.88 -15.90 -4.80
N THR A 140 -4.12 -14.89 -5.23
CA THR A 140 -3.27 -14.92 -6.41
C THR A 140 -1.84 -14.61 -6.00
N SER A 141 -0.87 -14.94 -6.85
CA SER A 141 0.49 -14.43 -6.71
C SER A 141 0.88 -13.78 -8.02
N MET A 142 1.49 -12.60 -7.96
CA MET A 142 2.04 -11.92 -9.15
C MET A 142 3.09 -12.76 -9.88
N SER A 143 3.73 -13.70 -9.18
CA SER A 143 4.66 -14.67 -9.75
C SER A 143 3.95 -16.02 -9.81
N SER A 144 3.73 -16.59 -11.00
CA SER A 144 3.04 -17.88 -11.17
C SER A 144 3.98 -18.96 -11.71
N PRO A 145 4.10 -20.15 -11.06
CA PRO A 145 3.54 -20.45 -9.72
C PRO A 145 4.14 -19.50 -8.67
N ALA A 146 3.46 -19.33 -7.53
CA ALA A 146 3.95 -18.49 -6.42
C ALA A 146 5.44 -18.77 -6.21
N THR A 147 6.29 -17.83 -6.63
CA THR A 147 7.72 -18.06 -6.57
C THR A 147 8.15 -17.85 -5.15
N PHE A 148 8.91 -18.82 -4.63
CA PHE A 148 9.76 -18.64 -3.46
C PHE A 148 10.54 -17.33 -3.61
N ILE A 149 10.47 -16.46 -2.60
CA ILE A 149 11.20 -15.19 -2.64
C ILE A 149 12.66 -15.50 -2.41
N ASN A 150 13.44 -15.31 -3.47
CA ASN A 150 14.87 -15.51 -3.48
C ASN A 150 15.56 -14.78 -2.33
N ASP A 151 16.63 -15.40 -1.80
CA ASP A 151 17.58 -14.95 -0.76
C ASP A 151 18.33 -13.64 -1.09
N ARG A 152 17.64 -12.62 -1.61
CA ARG A 152 18.25 -11.34 -1.93
C ARG A 152 18.41 -10.58 -0.63
N LEU A 153 19.63 -10.61 -0.08
CA LEU A 153 20.02 -9.83 1.08
C LEU A 153 20.12 -8.35 0.70
N TRP A 154 19.44 -7.47 1.45
CA TRP A 154 19.53 -6.02 1.34
C TRP A 154 20.19 -5.46 2.61
N GLY A 155 20.78 -4.26 2.52
CA GLY A 155 21.24 -3.50 3.69
C GLY A 155 22.08 -4.29 4.70
N THR A 156 23.35 -4.57 4.39
CA THR A 156 24.29 -5.38 5.21
C THR A 156 23.74 -6.73 5.73
N GLY A 157 22.64 -7.23 5.16
CA GLY A 157 22.00 -8.49 5.56
C GLY A 157 20.94 -8.36 6.65
N HIS A 158 20.47 -7.14 6.98
CA HIS A 158 19.45 -6.90 8.03
C HIS A 158 18.01 -7.02 7.53
N LEU A 159 17.80 -6.89 6.22
CA LEU A 159 16.52 -7.16 5.60
C LEU A 159 16.75 -8.06 4.42
N VAL A 160 15.80 -8.95 4.22
CA VAL A 160 15.78 -9.78 3.04
C VAL A 160 14.42 -9.55 2.45
N GLU A 161 14.33 -8.72 1.41
CA GLU A 161 13.11 -8.70 0.65
C GLU A 161 13.21 -7.97 -0.67
N PHE A 162 12.56 -8.49 -1.72
CA PHE A 162 11.49 -7.75 -2.39
C PHE A 162 10.50 -8.76 -2.99
N PHE A 163 9.26 -8.78 -2.50
CA PHE A 163 8.10 -9.09 -3.32
C PHE A 163 7.77 -7.87 -4.20
N ASP A 164 7.11 -8.07 -5.33
CA ASP A 164 6.61 -6.97 -6.15
C ASP A 164 5.67 -6.09 -5.30
N SER A 165 6.20 -4.98 -4.79
CA SER A 165 5.34 -3.92 -4.28
C SER A 165 4.62 -3.34 -5.48
N PHE A 166 3.30 -3.35 -5.44
CA PHE A 166 2.51 -2.81 -6.52
C PHE A 166 1.57 -1.73 -6.00
N SER A 167 1.12 -0.94 -6.94
CA SER A 167 0.08 0.04 -6.70
C SER A 167 -0.98 -0.10 -7.78
N THR A 168 -2.24 -0.18 -7.37
CA THR A 168 -3.38 -0.39 -8.28
C THR A 168 -4.56 0.50 -7.91
N PRO A 169 -5.34 1.01 -8.88
CA PRO A 169 -6.51 1.84 -8.59
C PRO A 169 -7.52 1.14 -7.67
N ALA A 170 -7.98 1.85 -6.63
CA ALA A 170 -8.99 1.38 -5.65
C ALA A 170 -10.34 2.10 -5.78
N GLY A 171 -10.53 2.88 -6.86
CA GLY A 171 -11.71 3.71 -7.09
C GLY A 171 -11.64 5.05 -6.34
N ALA A 172 -12.59 5.95 -6.62
CA ALA A 172 -12.74 7.25 -5.94
C ALA A 172 -11.46 8.13 -5.86
N GLY A 173 -10.57 8.05 -6.85
CA GLY A 173 -9.30 8.79 -6.85
C GLY A 173 -8.29 8.27 -5.82
N GLN A 174 -8.44 7.00 -5.42
CA GLN A 174 -7.52 6.31 -4.53
C GLN A 174 -6.78 5.21 -5.26
N VAL A 175 -5.56 4.99 -4.78
CA VAL A 175 -4.69 3.89 -5.15
C VAL A 175 -4.43 3.05 -3.90
N LEU A 176 -4.53 1.75 -4.05
CA LEU A 176 -4.00 0.79 -3.10
C LEU A 176 -2.52 0.60 -3.40
N SER A 177 -1.65 0.88 -2.44
CA SER A 177 -0.26 0.43 -2.44
C SER A 177 -0.11 -0.76 -1.50
N LEU A 178 0.55 -1.81 -1.95
CA LEU A 178 0.75 -3.05 -1.19
C LEU A 178 2.17 -3.58 -1.40
N GLY A 179 2.78 -4.05 -0.33
CA GLY A 179 4.00 -4.84 -0.37
C GLY A 179 4.11 -5.73 0.87
N ALA A 180 4.85 -6.83 0.77
CA ALA A 180 5.14 -7.71 1.89
C ALA A 180 6.59 -7.54 2.31
N GLY A 181 7.11 -8.50 3.09
CA GLY A 181 8.52 -8.83 3.17
C GLY A 181 8.99 -9.74 4.26
N HIS A 182 10.31 -9.97 4.34
CA HIS A 182 10.91 -10.63 5.49
C HIS A 182 12.12 -9.87 6.05
N TYR A 183 12.40 -10.13 7.31
CA TYR A 183 13.42 -9.41 8.09
C TYR A 183 14.22 -10.38 8.94
N THR A 184 15.45 -10.01 9.27
CA THR A 184 16.29 -10.77 10.18
C THR A 184 15.95 -10.46 11.63
N ALA A 185 16.37 -11.35 12.54
CA ALA A 185 15.97 -11.31 13.96
C ALA A 185 16.38 -10.04 14.73
N ASP A 186 17.32 -9.25 14.21
CA ASP A 186 17.74 -7.98 14.78
C ASP A 186 16.82 -6.79 14.40
N VAL A 187 15.87 -6.99 13.48
CA VAL A 187 14.83 -6.01 13.16
C VAL A 187 13.68 -6.12 14.15
N ALA A 188 13.38 -5.02 14.84
CA ALA A 188 12.28 -4.93 15.81
C ALA A 188 11.11 -4.08 15.32
N LYS A 189 11.33 -3.21 14.31
CA LYS A 189 10.31 -2.35 13.72
C LYS A 189 10.61 -2.11 12.25
N VAL A 190 9.57 -2.21 11.42
CA VAL A 190 9.58 -1.85 10.00
C VAL A 190 8.56 -0.73 9.78
N THR A 191 8.97 0.30 9.05
CA THR A 191 8.10 1.41 8.65
C THR A 191 8.26 1.70 7.17
N ILE A 192 7.23 2.30 6.59
CA ILE A 192 7.13 2.61 5.17
C ILE A 192 6.91 4.09 5.00
N SER A 193 7.66 4.69 4.09
CA SER A 193 7.45 6.05 3.64
C SER A 193 7.18 6.05 2.13
N TYR A 194 6.65 7.15 1.62
CA TYR A 194 6.17 7.23 0.24
C TYR A 194 6.77 8.46 -0.47
N GLY A 195 7.52 8.21 -1.55
CA GLY A 195 8.12 9.27 -2.35
C GLY A 195 9.16 10.10 -1.57
N ASP A 196 8.95 11.41 -1.52
CA ASP A 196 9.80 12.33 -0.77
C ASP A 196 9.25 12.71 0.61
N ASP A 197 8.10 12.16 0.99
CA ASP A 197 7.55 12.32 2.33
C ASP A 197 8.41 11.52 3.33
N ALA A 198 8.75 12.15 4.45
CA ALA A 198 9.49 11.55 5.56
C ALA A 198 8.55 10.88 6.59
N THR A 199 7.24 10.96 6.39
CA THR A 199 6.26 10.33 7.27
C THR A 199 6.40 8.82 7.18
N GLU A 200 6.60 8.19 8.33
CA GLU A 200 6.77 6.75 8.49
C GLU A 200 5.50 6.10 9.00
N TYR A 201 4.99 5.13 8.26
CA TYR A 201 3.83 4.32 8.64
C TYR A 201 4.27 2.93 9.09
N PRO A 202 3.77 2.40 10.22
CA PRO A 202 4.16 1.07 10.68
C PRO A 202 3.68 -0.02 9.72
N ALA A 203 4.56 -0.99 9.43
CA ALA A 203 4.18 -2.23 8.78
C ALA A 203 3.61 -3.23 9.81
N VAL A 204 2.76 -4.13 9.35
CA VAL A 204 2.37 -5.33 10.12
C VAL A 204 3.56 -6.27 10.14
N MET A 205 3.96 -6.78 11.30
CA MET A 205 5.10 -7.69 11.44
C MET A 205 4.73 -8.94 12.23
N ALA A 206 5.05 -10.12 11.71
CA ALA A 206 4.89 -11.40 12.41
C ALA A 206 5.68 -12.52 11.73
N GLY A 207 6.20 -13.46 12.53
CA GLY A 207 6.83 -14.68 12.02
C GLY A 207 8.01 -14.44 11.08
N GLY A 208 8.81 -13.39 11.31
CA GLY A 208 9.93 -13.00 10.45
C GLY A 208 9.52 -12.28 9.17
N ALA A 209 8.21 -12.08 8.94
CA ALA A 209 7.66 -11.37 7.80
C ALA A 209 7.07 -10.01 8.20
N PHE A 210 7.03 -9.08 7.25
CA PHE A 210 6.26 -7.84 7.35
C PHE A 210 5.29 -7.67 6.19
N ALA A 211 4.29 -6.82 6.34
CA ALA A 211 3.40 -6.42 5.26
C ALA A 211 2.97 -4.97 5.45
N TYR A 212 2.80 -4.25 4.35
CA TYR A 212 2.24 -2.92 4.36
C TYR A 212 1.18 -2.77 3.30
N THR A 213 0.16 -2.00 3.65
CA THR A 213 -0.88 -1.58 2.73
C THR A 213 -1.20 -0.11 3.01
N ALA A 214 -1.47 0.66 1.97
CA ALA A 214 -1.88 2.04 2.10
C ALA A 214 -2.96 2.38 1.07
N ALA A 215 -3.95 3.14 1.52
CA ALA A 215 -4.80 3.93 0.66
C ALA A 215 -4.11 5.28 0.41
N ILE A 216 -3.87 5.60 -0.85
CA ILE A 216 -3.23 6.86 -1.27
C ILE A 216 -4.20 7.60 -2.15
N SER A 217 -4.60 8.81 -1.76
CA SER A 217 -5.32 9.70 -2.66
C SER A 217 -4.34 10.33 -3.64
N THR A 218 -4.65 10.26 -4.94
CA THR A 218 -3.86 10.88 -6.01
C THR A 218 -4.56 12.12 -6.59
N GLY A 219 -5.57 12.64 -5.90
CA GLY A 219 -6.40 13.76 -6.34
C GLY A 219 -7.33 13.40 -7.51
N SER A 220 -7.80 14.42 -8.21
CA SER A 220 -8.68 14.26 -9.38
C SER A 220 -7.95 13.81 -10.65
N ASP A 221 -6.63 13.76 -10.62
CA ASP A 221 -5.84 13.28 -11.75
C ASP A 221 -5.78 11.75 -11.73
N ALA A 222 -6.55 11.14 -12.63
CA ALA A 222 -6.57 9.69 -12.79
C ALA A 222 -5.23 9.12 -13.32
N ASN A 223 -4.34 9.97 -13.82
CA ASN A 223 -3.01 9.58 -14.31
C ASN A 223 -1.89 9.88 -13.32
N ALA A 224 -2.19 10.46 -12.16
CA ALA A 224 -1.18 10.70 -11.13
C ALA A 224 -0.67 9.36 -10.59
N PHE A 225 0.62 9.12 -10.78
CA PHE A 225 1.27 7.92 -10.27
C PHE A 225 1.40 8.01 -8.75
N PRO A 226 1.06 6.93 -8.03
CA PRO A 226 1.27 6.87 -6.59
C PRO A 226 2.78 7.00 -6.30
N PRO A 227 3.16 7.70 -5.23
CA PRO A 227 4.54 7.77 -4.79
C PRO A 227 5.08 6.36 -4.52
N ALA A 228 6.32 6.09 -4.94
CA ALA A 228 6.96 4.80 -4.68
C ALA A 228 7.14 4.60 -3.17
N PRO A 229 6.74 3.44 -2.62
CA PRO A 229 7.04 3.09 -1.24
C PRO A 229 8.54 2.86 -1.08
N TYR A 230 9.07 3.14 0.11
CA TYR A 230 10.40 2.72 0.51
C TYR A 230 10.42 2.31 1.98
N VAL A 231 11.22 1.29 2.28
CA VAL A 231 11.24 0.62 3.58
C VAL A 231 12.34 1.18 4.49
N HIS A 232 12.00 1.30 5.76
CA HIS A 232 12.95 1.49 6.85
C HIS A 232 12.88 0.30 7.81
N ALA A 233 14.02 -0.09 8.37
CA ALA A 233 14.06 -1.04 9.47
C ALA A 233 14.91 -0.54 10.62
N TYR A 234 14.45 -0.88 11.82
CA TYR A 234 15.01 -0.43 13.08
C TYR A 234 15.25 -1.63 13.99
N ASN A 235 16.34 -1.57 14.75
CA ASN A 235 16.60 -2.56 15.79
C ASN A 235 15.80 -2.27 17.07
N ALA A 236 15.93 -3.13 18.09
CA ALA A 236 15.22 -2.99 19.37
C ALA A 236 15.57 -1.71 20.15
N ASP A 237 16.73 -1.12 19.90
CA ASP A 237 17.16 0.15 20.51
C ASP A 237 16.56 1.38 19.79
N GLY A 238 15.81 1.16 18.71
CA GLY A 238 15.27 2.23 17.87
C GLY A 238 16.29 2.84 16.90
N LYS A 239 17.46 2.21 16.71
CA LYS A 239 18.44 2.62 15.70
C LYS A 239 17.97 2.16 14.32
N GLU A 240 17.92 3.07 13.36
CA GLU A 240 17.72 2.74 11.95
C GLU A 240 18.93 1.92 11.45
N ILE A 241 18.66 0.68 11.04
CA ILE A 241 19.67 -0.26 10.54
C ILE A 241 19.55 -0.47 9.04
N TYR A 242 18.44 -0.05 8.43
CA TYR A 242 18.27 -0.01 7.00
C TYR A 242 17.32 1.10 6.57
N ASN A 243 17.65 1.72 5.45
CA ASN A 243 16.83 2.72 4.77
C ASN A 243 16.96 2.49 3.26
N GLN A 244 15.90 2.00 2.61
CA GLN A 244 15.93 1.65 1.21
C GLN A 244 16.27 2.83 0.29
N LYS A 245 15.91 4.05 0.68
CA LYS A 245 16.15 5.26 -0.11
C LYS A 245 17.64 5.58 -0.23
N THR A 246 18.42 5.31 0.82
CA THR A 246 19.87 5.60 0.86
C THR A 246 20.73 4.35 0.65
N GLN A 247 20.18 3.17 0.90
CA GLN A 247 20.83 1.88 0.72
C GLN A 247 19.99 1.01 -0.23
N PRO A 248 19.82 1.44 -1.50
CA PRO A 248 19.09 0.66 -2.48
C PRO A 248 19.86 -0.63 -2.81
N THR A 249 19.22 -1.53 -3.54
CA THR A 249 19.75 -2.86 -3.83
C THR A 249 21.18 -2.84 -4.37
N VAL A 250 22.07 -3.60 -3.72
CA VAL A 250 23.16 -4.24 -4.42
C VAL A 250 22.66 -5.60 -4.87
N LYS A 251 22.61 -5.83 -6.19
CA LYS A 251 22.41 -7.18 -6.72
C LYS A 251 23.64 -7.98 -6.31
N ASN A 252 23.53 -8.86 -5.32
CA ASN A 252 24.56 -9.88 -5.10
C ASN A 252 24.59 -10.77 -6.34
N THR A 253 25.42 -10.40 -7.31
CA THR A 253 26.02 -11.35 -8.23
C THR A 253 26.96 -12.20 -7.39
N HIS A 254 26.47 -13.30 -6.81
CA HIS A 254 27.40 -14.31 -6.33
C HIS A 254 28.13 -14.93 -7.55
N PRO A 255 29.44 -15.25 -7.41
CA PRO A 255 30.32 -15.71 -8.49
C PRO A 255 29.97 -17.08 -9.07
#